data_AF-A0A835IQC7-F1
#
_entry.id   AF-A0A835IQC7-F1
#
_cell.length_a   1.000
_cell.length_b   1.000
_cell.length_c   1.000
_cell.angle_alpha   90.00
_cell.angle_beta   90.00
_cell.angle_gamma   90.00
#
_symmetry.space_group_name_H-M   'P 1'
#
loop_
_entity.id
_entity.type
_entity.pdbx_description
1 polymer ?
#
loop_
_entity_poly.entity_id
_entity_poly.type
_entity_poly.pdbx_seq_one_letter_code
_entity_poly.pdbx_strand_id
1 'polypeptide(L)'
;MSWYMRAMLGITSFHNLTSTTQLYGKTIIPTCKPTTSSFQRYYNVERNQDYIKFKKTKRWVIYATLGSGIVVSTLCYHGIENVPFTNRRHFVICSPMTEKLVGDLELEDHKLKYKGKLLDEKHPQSMRAKLILKNIIQGLEREVKRNPNSNASGFIHYDEFNWNILVVDTLWIQAFYIAGGNIFICRGALEAFTDGELAMFIGHEVGHVVARHLAEFPKIVSRSS
;
A
#
# COMPACT_ATOMS: atom_id res chain seq x y z
N MET A 1 -7.55 -13.58 -28.49
CA MET A 1 -7.20 -12.95 -27.19
C MET A 1 -8.50 -12.42 -26.60
N SER A 2 -9.34 -13.30 -26.05
CA SER A 2 -9.22 -13.89 -24.71
C SER A 2 -9.43 -12.82 -23.63
N TRP A 3 -10.69 -12.56 -23.26
CA TRP A 3 -11.32 -13.17 -22.08
C TRP A 3 -10.97 -12.52 -20.72
N TYR A 4 -10.95 -11.19 -20.64
CA TYR A 4 -10.92 -10.49 -19.36
C TYR A 4 -11.78 -9.24 -19.41
N MET A 5 -13.06 -9.35 -19.03
CA MET A 5 -13.82 -8.28 -18.35
C MET A 5 -15.32 -8.60 -18.20
N ARG A 6 -15.68 -9.68 -17.48
CA ARG A 6 -16.98 -9.75 -16.79
C ARG A 6 -17.10 -11.01 -15.97
N ALA A 7 -17.06 -10.85 -14.65
CA ALA A 7 -17.98 -11.44 -13.67
C ALA A 7 -17.30 -11.61 -12.30
N MET A 8 -17.18 -10.49 -11.58
CA MET A 8 -17.40 -10.51 -10.13
C MET A 8 -18.88 -10.24 -9.88
N LEU A 9 -19.37 -10.82 -8.78
CA LEU A 9 -20.67 -10.65 -8.12
C LEU A 9 -21.71 -11.69 -8.53
N GLY A 10 -21.98 -12.57 -7.56
CA GLY A 10 -22.88 -13.71 -7.68
C GLY A 10 -24.36 -13.38 -7.50
N ILE A 11 -25.11 -14.48 -7.41
CA ILE A 11 -26.50 -14.65 -6.95
C ILE A 11 -27.53 -13.98 -7.86
N THR A 12 -28.36 -14.69 -8.64
CA THR A 12 -29.50 -15.56 -8.29
C THR A 12 -30.05 -15.97 -9.67
N SER A 13 -30.58 -17.17 -9.94
CA SER A 13 -31.97 -17.51 -9.63
C SER A 13 -32.25 -18.90 -10.21
N PHE A 14 -32.89 -19.74 -9.41
CA PHE A 14 -33.64 -20.90 -9.88
C PHE A 14 -34.79 -20.44 -10.80
N HIS A 15 -35.15 -21.28 -11.78
CA HIS A 15 -36.51 -21.70 -12.18
C HIS A 15 -36.42 -22.46 -13.51
N ASN A 16 -36.65 -23.78 -13.46
CA ASN A 16 -37.86 -24.47 -13.96
C ASN A 16 -37.79 -24.80 -15.46
N LEU A 17 -37.63 -26.09 -15.76
CA LEU A 17 -38.71 -26.97 -16.26
C LEU A 17 -39.14 -26.60 -17.68
N THR A 18 -38.81 -27.47 -18.63
CA THR A 18 -39.82 -28.20 -19.42
C THR A 18 -39.14 -29.26 -20.27
N SER A 19 -39.48 -30.52 -19.97
CA SER A 19 -39.28 -31.68 -20.82
C SER A 19 -40.21 -31.63 -22.03
N THR A 20 -39.69 -31.97 -23.22
CA THR A 20 -40.36 -32.58 -24.40
C THR A 20 -39.37 -32.46 -25.57
N THR A 21 -39.06 -33.43 -26.42
CA THR A 21 -39.72 -34.69 -26.81
C THR A 21 -38.71 -35.54 -27.59
N GLN A 22 -38.93 -36.85 -27.56
CA GLN A 22 -38.23 -37.88 -28.32
C GLN A 22 -38.15 -37.62 -29.83
N LEU A 23 -37.01 -37.96 -30.45
CA LEU A 23 -36.97 -38.52 -31.80
C LEU A 23 -36.05 -39.76 -31.82
N TYR A 24 -36.74 -40.90 -31.76
CA TYR A 24 -36.47 -42.17 -32.41
C TYR A 24 -35.08 -42.39 -33.04
N GLY A 25 -34.23 -43.12 -32.34
CA GLY A 25 -33.11 -43.88 -32.90
C GLY A 25 -33.11 -45.26 -32.28
N LYS A 26 -33.70 -46.25 -32.96
CA LYS A 26 -33.69 -47.66 -32.55
C LYS A 26 -32.26 -48.18 -32.60
N THR A 27 -31.56 -48.18 -31.46
CA THR A 27 -30.43 -49.08 -31.23
C THR A 27 -30.93 -50.25 -30.41
N ILE A 28 -30.77 -51.44 -30.96
CA ILE A 28 -31.18 -52.71 -30.37
C ILE A 28 -30.44 -52.86 -29.03
N ILE A 29 -31.15 -52.71 -27.92
CA ILE A 29 -30.62 -53.00 -26.58
C ILE A 29 -30.80 -54.51 -26.37
N PRO A 30 -29.72 -55.31 -26.28
CA PRO A 30 -29.87 -56.67 -25.77
C PRO A 30 -30.36 -56.55 -24.33
N THR A 31 -31.51 -57.14 -24.02
CA THR A 31 -32.03 -57.30 -22.66
C THR A 31 -31.16 -58.31 -21.91
N CYS A 32 -29.90 -57.97 -21.66
CA CYS A 32 -29.14 -58.58 -20.59
C CYS A 32 -29.56 -57.85 -19.32
N LYS A 33 -30.28 -58.54 -18.43
CA LYS A 33 -30.39 -58.08 -17.04
C LYS A 33 -28.95 -57.91 -16.55
N PRO A 34 -28.48 -56.71 -16.21
CA PRO A 34 -27.18 -56.63 -15.57
C PRO A 34 -27.32 -57.41 -14.28
N THR A 35 -26.43 -58.37 -14.05
CA THR A 35 -26.13 -58.88 -12.71
C THR A 35 -25.87 -57.66 -11.84
N THR A 36 -26.90 -57.25 -11.09
CA THR A 36 -27.01 -55.92 -10.47
C THR A 36 -25.92 -55.71 -9.41
N SER A 37 -25.41 -56.79 -8.81
CA SER A 37 -24.45 -56.72 -7.71
C SER A 37 -23.09 -56.14 -8.11
N SER A 38 -22.55 -56.50 -9.27
CA SER A 38 -21.19 -56.07 -9.68
C SER A 38 -21.17 -54.64 -10.18
N PHE A 39 -22.17 -54.24 -10.96
CA PHE A 39 -22.29 -52.87 -11.48
C PHE A 39 -22.61 -51.88 -10.34
N GLN A 40 -23.50 -52.25 -9.42
CA GLN A 40 -23.85 -51.43 -8.26
C GLN A 40 -22.67 -51.33 -7.27
N ARG A 41 -21.85 -52.39 -7.15
CA ARG A 41 -20.60 -52.35 -6.38
C ARG A 41 -19.56 -51.41 -7.02
N TYR A 42 -19.40 -51.44 -8.35
CA TYR A 42 -18.49 -50.54 -9.06
C TYR A 42 -18.88 -49.06 -8.88
N TYR A 43 -20.15 -48.72 -9.11
CA TYR A 43 -20.68 -47.36 -8.88
C TYR A 43 -20.53 -46.89 -7.42
N ASN A 44 -20.69 -47.79 -6.45
CA ASN A 44 -20.52 -47.45 -5.03
C ASN A 44 -19.04 -47.23 -4.67
N VAL A 45 -18.10 -47.98 -5.27
CA VAL A 45 -16.66 -47.79 -5.04
C VAL A 45 -16.18 -46.47 -5.64
N GLU A 46 -16.54 -46.15 -6.88
CA GLU A 46 -16.22 -44.87 -7.51
C GLU A 46 -16.81 -43.70 -6.72
N ARG A 47 -18.10 -43.78 -6.35
CA ARG A 47 -18.75 -42.75 -5.52
C ARG A 47 -18.06 -42.55 -4.17
N ASN A 48 -17.59 -43.63 -3.53
CA ASN A 48 -16.88 -43.53 -2.26
C ASN A 48 -15.47 -42.94 -2.44
N GLN A 49 -14.81 -43.25 -3.56
CA GLN A 49 -13.50 -42.69 -3.92
C GLN A 49 -13.60 -41.19 -4.26
N ASP A 50 -14.65 -40.78 -4.96
CA ASP A 50 -14.96 -39.37 -5.23
C ASP A 50 -15.39 -38.61 -3.98
N TYR A 51 -16.13 -39.26 -3.07
CA TYR A 51 -16.49 -38.71 -1.76
C TYR A 51 -15.24 -38.46 -0.89
N ILE A 52 -14.29 -39.40 -0.86
CA ILE A 52 -13.02 -39.24 -0.13
C ILE A 52 -12.19 -38.11 -0.75
N LYS A 53 -12.08 -38.04 -2.08
CA LYS A 53 -11.41 -36.95 -2.80
C LYS A 53 -12.05 -35.61 -2.47
N PHE A 54 -13.37 -35.51 -2.55
CA PHE A 54 -14.13 -34.30 -2.23
C PHE A 54 -13.94 -33.84 -0.78
N LYS A 55 -13.96 -34.78 0.19
CA LYS A 55 -13.70 -34.49 1.60
C LYS A 55 -12.26 -34.02 1.82
N LYS A 56 -11.28 -34.62 1.13
CA LYS A 56 -9.87 -34.21 1.18
C LYS A 56 -9.70 -32.81 0.59
N THR A 57 -10.29 -32.53 -0.57
CA THR A 57 -10.26 -31.21 -1.22
C THR A 57 -10.92 -30.13 -0.35
N LYS A 58 -12.10 -30.39 0.23
CA LYS A 58 -12.75 -29.45 1.16
C LYS A 58 -11.88 -29.14 2.38
N ARG A 59 -11.20 -30.14 2.96
CA ARG A 59 -10.27 -29.93 4.08
C ARG A 59 -9.09 -29.05 3.68
N TRP A 60 -8.49 -29.27 2.51
CA TRP A 60 -7.41 -28.43 2.00
C TRP A 60 -7.83 -26.99 1.73
N VAL A 61 -9.04 -26.78 1.19
CA VAL A 61 -9.59 -25.42 1.00
C VAL A 61 -9.77 -24.71 2.34
N ILE A 62 -10.30 -25.39 3.36
CA ILE A 62 -10.45 -24.81 4.71
C ILE A 62 -9.10 -24.47 5.34
N TYR A 63 -8.09 -25.34 5.22
CA TYR A 63 -6.75 -25.04 5.72
C TYR A 63 -6.09 -23.90 4.97
N ALA A 64 -6.29 -23.81 3.65
CA ALA A 64 -5.75 -22.71 2.85
C ALA A 64 -6.37 -21.36 3.25
N THR A 65 -7.68 -21.31 3.50
CA THR A 65 -8.35 -20.06 3.91
C THR A 65 -8.00 -19.62 5.33
N LEU A 66 -7.91 -20.56 6.28
CA LEU A 66 -7.46 -20.25 7.63
C LEU A 66 -5.99 -19.84 7.66
N GLY A 67 -5.14 -20.55 6.91
CA GLY A 67 -3.72 -20.24 6.79
C GLY A 67 -3.49 -18.84 6.20
N SER A 68 -4.19 -18.50 5.10
CA SER A 68 -4.07 -17.16 4.51
C SER A 68 -4.57 -16.06 5.44
N GLY A 69 -5.65 -16.29 6.19
CA GLY A 69 -6.17 -15.34 7.18
C GLY A 69 -5.15 -15.02 8.29
N ILE A 70 -4.46 -16.04 8.81
CA ILE A 70 -3.41 -15.86 9.83
C ILE A 70 -2.23 -15.06 9.26
N VAL A 71 -1.79 -15.37 8.04
CA VAL A 71 -0.69 -14.66 7.38
C VAL A 71 -1.04 -13.19 7.17
N VAL A 72 -2.21 -12.90 6.59
CA VAL A 72 -2.67 -11.51 6.38
C VAL A 72 -2.81 -10.78 7.71
N SER A 73 -3.44 -11.40 8.71
CA SER A 73 -3.57 -10.81 10.05
C SER A 73 -2.20 -10.47 10.65
N THR A 74 -1.24 -11.39 10.57
CA THR A 74 0.10 -11.18 11.13
C THR A 74 0.82 -10.03 10.42
N LEU A 75 0.73 -9.93 9.10
CA LEU A 75 1.29 -8.82 8.32
C LEU A 75 0.62 -7.49 8.67
N CYS A 76 -0.72 -7.47 8.81
CA CYS A 76 -1.46 -6.28 9.20
C CYS A 76 -1.09 -5.79 10.60
N TYR A 77 -0.88 -6.69 11.57
CA TYR A 77 -0.45 -6.31 12.91
C TYR A 77 1.00 -5.79 12.94
N HIS A 78 1.90 -6.33 12.12
CA HIS A 78 3.29 -5.87 12.05
C HIS A 78 3.44 -4.51 11.35
N GLY A 79 2.54 -4.15 10.42
CA GLY A 79 2.58 -2.84 9.75
C GLY A 79 1.92 -1.71 10.53
N ILE A 80 1.43 -1.93 11.76
CA ILE A 80 0.85 -0.85 12.59
C ILE A 80 1.99 -0.17 13.36
N GLU A 81 2.30 1.05 12.96
CA GLU A 81 3.25 1.93 13.64
C GLU A 81 2.50 3.03 14.40
N ASN A 82 3.18 3.70 15.33
CA ASN A 82 2.65 4.88 16.01
C ASN A 82 3.37 6.12 15.48
N VAL A 83 2.59 7.10 15.02
CA VAL A 83 3.13 8.38 14.57
C VAL A 83 3.73 9.13 15.78
N PRO A 84 4.98 9.62 15.69
CA PRO A 84 5.59 10.40 16.76
C PRO A 84 4.76 11.65 17.08
N PHE A 85 4.75 12.08 18.35
CA PHE A 85 3.99 13.20 18.92
C PHE A 85 2.45 13.09 18.93
N THR A 86 1.83 12.63 17.85
CA THR A 86 0.36 12.54 17.77
C THR A 86 -0.19 11.26 18.39
N ASN A 87 0.68 10.26 18.61
CA ASN A 87 0.33 8.93 19.12
C ASN A 87 -0.82 8.26 18.34
N ARG A 88 -1.00 8.65 17.07
CA ARG A 88 -1.98 8.08 16.17
C ARG A 88 -1.41 6.79 15.59
N ARG A 89 -2.17 5.70 15.68
CA ARG A 89 -1.83 4.46 14.96
C ARG A 89 -2.05 4.65 13.47
N HIS A 90 -1.07 4.30 12.67
CA HIS A 90 -1.16 4.29 11.23
C HIS A 90 -0.56 3.00 10.65
N PHE A 91 -1.03 2.63 9.46
CA PHE A 91 -0.56 1.43 8.78
C PHE A 91 0.49 1.81 7.75
N VAL A 92 1.72 1.39 8.01
CA VAL A 92 2.90 1.60 7.17
C VAL A 92 3.27 0.27 6.54
N ILE A 93 3.18 0.21 5.21
CA ILE A 93 3.52 -1.00 4.44
C ILE A 93 5.01 -1.04 4.10
N CYS A 94 5.60 0.14 3.86
CA CYS A 94 6.97 0.26 3.40
C CYS A 94 7.95 0.30 4.59
N SER A 95 8.96 -0.57 4.56
CA SER A 95 10.08 -0.49 5.50
C SER A 95 10.87 0.82 5.29
N PRO A 96 11.58 1.35 6.31
CA PRO A 96 12.41 2.55 6.18
C PRO A 96 13.44 2.46 5.05
N MET A 97 14.06 1.28 4.87
CA MET A 97 15.04 1.05 3.81
C MET A 97 14.39 1.11 2.41
N THR A 98 13.21 0.52 2.25
CA THR A 98 12.46 0.57 0.99
C THR A 98 12.00 1.99 0.68
N GLU A 99 11.53 2.72 1.68
CA GLU A 99 11.13 4.11 1.53
C GLU A 99 12.31 4.99 1.11
N LYS A 100 13.49 4.80 1.71
CA LYS A 100 14.70 5.50 1.31
C LYS A 100 15.08 5.20 -0.14
N LEU A 101 15.03 3.93 -0.55
CA LEU A 101 15.34 3.53 -1.93
C LEU A 101 14.36 4.16 -2.93
N VAL A 102 13.07 4.16 -2.61
CA VAL A 102 12.04 4.81 -3.45
C VAL A 102 12.27 6.32 -3.50
N GLY A 103 12.60 6.94 -2.36
CA GLY A 103 12.92 8.36 -2.27
C GLY A 103 14.13 8.77 -3.11
N ASP A 104 15.19 7.97 -3.12
CA ASP A 104 16.38 8.21 -3.95
C ASP A 104 16.05 8.12 -5.45
N LEU A 105 15.18 7.19 -5.85
CA LEU A 105 14.70 7.07 -7.23
C LEU A 105 13.83 8.27 -7.63
N GLU A 106 12.89 8.67 -6.77
CA GLU A 106 12.02 9.83 -6.98
C GLU A 106 12.84 11.13 -7.03
N LEU A 107 13.88 11.26 -6.21
CA LEU A 107 14.77 12.40 -6.23
C LEU A 107 15.44 12.58 -7.60
N GLU A 108 15.97 11.51 -8.18
CA GLU A 108 16.61 11.56 -9.50
C GLU A 108 15.59 11.89 -10.60
N ASP A 109 14.39 11.31 -10.56
CA ASP A 109 13.31 11.65 -11.50
C ASP A 109 12.92 13.13 -11.40
N HIS A 110 12.77 13.65 -10.18
CA HIS A 110 12.46 15.05 -9.96
C HIS A 110 13.61 15.99 -10.37
N LYS A 111 14.87 15.61 -10.15
CA LYS A 111 16.02 16.38 -10.66
C LYS A 111 16.04 16.45 -12.17
N LEU A 112 15.68 15.36 -12.85
CA LEU A 112 15.57 15.32 -14.30
C LEU A 112 14.39 16.18 -14.78
N LYS A 113 13.24 16.11 -14.10
CA LYS A 113 12.04 16.91 -14.40
C LYS A 113 12.28 18.41 -14.26
N TYR A 114 13.03 18.82 -13.24
CA TYR A 114 13.36 20.23 -12.98
C TYR A 114 14.76 20.63 -13.47
N LYS A 115 15.37 19.82 -14.33
CA LYS A 115 16.70 20.11 -14.89
C LYS A 115 16.73 21.49 -15.55
N GLY A 116 17.68 22.33 -15.13
CA GLY A 116 17.82 23.71 -15.61
C GLY A 116 16.93 24.74 -14.89
N LYS A 117 15.99 24.29 -14.04
CA LYS A 117 15.23 25.16 -13.12
C LYS A 117 15.67 24.99 -11.67
N LEU A 118 16.47 24.00 -11.33
CA LEU A 118 17.04 23.91 -9.99
C LEU A 118 18.05 25.04 -9.77
N LEU A 119 17.88 25.78 -8.69
CA LEU A 119 18.88 26.78 -8.30
C LEU A 119 20.11 26.07 -7.76
N ASP A 120 21.27 26.69 -8.02
CA ASP A 120 22.52 26.23 -7.43
C ASP A 120 22.46 26.34 -5.89
N GLU A 121 23.22 25.47 -5.23
CA GLU A 121 23.26 25.41 -3.78
C GLU A 121 23.82 26.68 -3.15
N LYS A 122 24.67 27.41 -3.88
CA LYS A 122 25.33 28.64 -3.42
C LYS A 122 24.44 29.88 -3.54
N HIS A 123 23.26 29.77 -4.15
CA HIS A 123 22.37 30.90 -4.32
C HIS A 123 21.86 31.42 -2.96
N PRO A 124 21.70 32.74 -2.75
CA PRO A 124 21.24 33.31 -1.47
C PRO A 124 19.92 32.71 -0.97
N GLN A 125 18.97 32.48 -1.87
CA GLN A 125 17.66 31.89 -1.53
C GLN A 125 17.79 30.40 -1.12
N SER A 126 18.65 29.64 -1.80
CA SER A 126 18.96 28.24 -1.43
C SER A 126 19.62 28.17 -0.06
N MET A 127 20.57 29.07 0.22
CA MET A 127 21.24 29.16 1.51
C MET A 127 20.26 29.54 2.63
N ARG A 128 19.38 30.51 2.39
CA ARG A 128 18.32 30.91 3.34
C ARG A 128 17.42 29.72 3.70
N ALA A 129 16.94 28.98 2.70
CA ALA A 129 16.10 27.81 2.93
C ALA A 129 16.84 26.69 3.70
N LYS A 130 18.11 26.42 3.33
CA LYS A 130 18.98 25.47 4.03
C LYS A 130 19.20 25.83 5.50
N LEU A 131 19.40 27.11 5.81
CA LEU A 131 19.57 27.58 7.18
C LEU A 131 18.31 27.39 8.03
N ILE A 132 17.14 27.70 7.47
CA ILE A 132 15.86 27.51 8.15
C ILE A 132 15.63 26.02 8.43
N LEU A 133 15.82 25.17 7.42
CA LEU A 133 15.71 23.72 7.58
C LEU A 133 16.66 23.22 8.67
N LYS A 134 17.93 23.65 8.64
CA LYS A 134 18.93 23.28 9.66
C LYS A 134 18.46 23.65 11.07
N ASN A 135 17.89 24.83 11.26
CA ASN A 135 17.38 25.25 12.57
C ASN A 135 16.20 24.41 13.04
N ILE A 136 15.28 24.03 12.14
CA ILE A 136 14.14 23.16 12.43
C ILE A 136 14.62 21.77 12.86
N ILE A 137 15.53 21.17 12.07
CA ILE A 137 16.07 19.85 12.35
C ILE A 137 16.84 19.85 13.69
N GLN A 138 17.65 20.87 13.95
CA GLN A 138 18.32 21.00 15.25
C GLN A 138 17.33 21.16 16.41
N GLY A 139 16.21 21.85 16.21
CA GLY A 139 15.13 21.92 17.19
C GLY A 139 14.52 20.54 17.45
N LEU A 140 14.23 19.80 16.38
CA LEU A 140 13.69 18.45 16.44
C LEU A 140 14.64 17.49 17.20
N GLU A 141 15.94 17.48 16.87
CA GLU A 141 16.96 16.67 17.56
C GLU A 141 17.01 16.97 19.07
N ARG A 142 16.90 18.24 19.45
CA ARG A 142 16.89 18.64 20.86
C ARG A 142 15.66 18.11 21.58
N GLU A 143 14.49 18.16 20.96
CA GLU A 143 13.25 17.63 21.54
C GLU A 143 13.31 16.11 21.69
N VAL A 144 13.82 15.39 20.69
CA VAL A 144 14.03 13.94 20.76
C VAL A 144 14.99 13.57 21.89
N LYS A 145 16.12 14.28 21.99
CA LYS A 145 17.11 14.06 23.06
C LYS A 145 16.55 14.38 24.46
N ARG A 146 15.67 15.38 24.56
CA ARG A 146 15.02 15.79 25.82
C ARG A 146 14.01 14.75 26.29
N ASN A 147 13.35 14.04 25.38
CA ASN A 147 12.34 13.04 25.71
C ASN A 147 12.66 11.66 25.12
N PRO A 148 13.64 10.92 25.67
CA PRO A 148 14.01 9.60 25.15
C PRO A 148 12.89 8.55 25.29
N ASN A 149 11.87 8.83 26.12
CA ASN A 149 10.75 7.93 26.38
C ASN A 149 9.56 8.16 25.45
N SER A 150 9.55 9.21 24.62
CA SER A 150 8.47 9.41 23.66
C SER A 150 8.64 8.45 22.49
N ASN A 151 8.05 7.24 22.58
CA ASN A 151 7.94 6.23 21.52
C ASN A 151 8.99 6.39 20.42
N ALA A 152 10.27 6.26 20.82
CA ALA A 152 11.42 6.62 20.00
C ALA A 152 11.41 5.89 18.65
N SER A 153 10.68 4.79 18.53
CA SER A 153 10.40 4.03 17.30
C SER A 153 9.94 4.90 16.12
N GLY A 154 9.17 5.98 16.37
CA GLY A 154 8.78 6.91 15.30
C GLY A 154 9.94 7.80 14.80
N PHE A 155 10.95 8.02 15.65
CA PHE A 155 12.13 8.84 15.34
C PHE A 155 13.33 8.03 14.85
N ILE A 156 13.36 6.69 15.03
CA ILE A 156 14.46 5.83 14.58
C ILE A 156 14.74 6.01 13.07
N HIS A 157 13.71 6.33 12.28
CA HIS A 157 13.88 6.50 10.83
C HIS A 157 14.45 7.87 10.42
N TYR A 158 14.41 8.88 11.29
CA TYR A 158 14.92 10.23 10.99
C TYR A 158 16.46 10.27 10.92
N ASP A 159 17.13 9.48 11.78
CA ASP A 159 18.61 9.42 11.83
C ASP A 159 19.21 8.90 10.52
N GLU A 160 18.42 8.20 9.69
CA GLU A 160 18.84 7.64 8.41
C GLU A 160 18.61 8.58 7.22
N PHE A 161 17.95 9.72 7.43
CA PHE A 161 17.59 10.65 6.38
C PHE A 161 18.66 11.71 6.13
N ASN A 162 19.03 11.83 4.86
CA ASN A 162 19.91 12.88 4.38
C ASN A 162 19.06 14.12 4.06
N TRP A 163 18.67 14.87 5.08
CA TRP A 163 17.86 16.07 4.93
C TRP A 163 18.50 17.05 3.94
N ASN A 164 17.80 17.30 2.84
CA ASN A 164 18.25 18.23 1.82
C ASN A 164 17.08 19.08 1.33
N ILE A 165 17.36 20.32 0.99
CA ILE A 165 16.38 21.23 0.40
C ILE A 165 16.84 21.69 -0.98
N LEU A 166 15.97 21.50 -1.95
CA LEU A 166 16.19 21.83 -3.36
C LEU A 166 15.25 22.97 -3.72
N VAL A 167 15.81 24.06 -4.22
CA VAL A 167 15.01 25.20 -4.66
C VAL A 167 14.75 25.11 -6.15
N VAL A 168 13.48 25.19 -6.53
CA VAL A 168 13.02 25.18 -7.92
C VAL A 168 12.69 26.61 -8.36
N ASP A 169 13.27 27.05 -9.48
CA ASP A 169 13.16 28.39 -10.04
C ASP A 169 11.82 28.61 -10.72
N THR A 170 10.79 28.77 -9.90
CA THR A 170 9.44 29.05 -10.38
C THR A 170 8.72 30.01 -9.45
N LEU A 171 7.80 30.80 -10.01
CA LEU A 171 6.99 31.78 -9.27
C LEU A 171 5.84 31.15 -8.47
N TRP A 172 5.71 29.82 -8.47
CA TRP A 172 4.68 29.14 -7.70
C TRP A 172 4.99 29.25 -6.20
N ILE A 173 3.95 29.40 -5.39
CA ILE A 173 4.04 29.42 -3.92
C ILE A 173 3.71 28.00 -3.44
N GLN A 174 4.73 27.13 -3.44
CA GLN A 174 4.57 25.74 -3.05
C GLN A 174 5.86 25.18 -2.44
N ALA A 175 5.70 24.27 -1.50
CA ALA A 175 6.72 23.34 -1.06
C ALA A 175 6.13 21.93 -1.08
N PHE A 176 6.97 20.91 -1.26
CA PHE A 176 6.58 19.51 -1.13
C PHE A 176 7.78 18.69 -0.70
N TYR A 177 7.53 17.56 -0.07
CA TYR A 177 8.56 16.60 0.32
C TYR A 177 8.47 15.33 -0.51
N ILE A 178 9.60 14.63 -0.59
CA ILE A 178 9.73 13.30 -1.16
C ILE A 178 10.20 12.36 -0.04
N ALA A 179 9.94 11.07 -0.18
CA ALA A 179 10.51 10.05 0.68
C ALA A 179 12.05 10.22 0.80
N GLY A 180 12.61 9.84 1.95
CA GLY A 180 14.06 9.95 2.20
C GLY A 180 14.55 11.32 2.70
N GLY A 181 13.64 12.26 2.99
CA GLY A 181 13.98 13.54 3.64
C GLY A 181 14.37 14.67 2.70
N ASN A 182 14.09 14.54 1.40
CA ASN A 182 14.32 15.60 0.41
C ASN A 182 13.09 16.52 0.34
N ILE A 183 13.31 17.83 0.48
CA ILE A 183 12.26 18.85 0.42
C ILE A 183 12.52 19.74 -0.81
N PHE A 184 11.47 19.96 -1.60
CA PHE A 184 11.49 20.89 -2.73
C PHE A 184 10.72 22.14 -2.36
N ILE A 185 11.29 23.30 -2.69
CA ILE A 185 10.64 24.59 -2.46
C ILE A 185 10.74 25.47 -3.69
N CYS A 186 9.63 26.10 -4.07
CA CYS A 186 9.60 27.00 -5.21
C CYS A 186 10.09 28.40 -4.81
N ARG A 187 10.81 29.08 -5.72
CA ARG A 187 11.30 30.45 -5.54
C ARG A 187 10.18 31.42 -5.12
N GLY A 188 8.98 31.28 -5.69
CA GLY A 188 7.83 32.12 -5.36
C GLY A 188 7.46 32.08 -3.87
N ALA A 189 7.60 30.92 -3.20
CA ALA A 189 7.40 30.82 -1.76
C ALA A 189 8.51 31.53 -0.96
N LEU A 190 9.76 31.47 -1.43
CA LEU A 190 10.89 32.14 -0.77
C LEU A 190 10.81 33.67 -0.88
N GLU A 191 10.23 34.18 -1.97
CA GLU A 191 10.06 35.62 -2.21
C GLU A 191 8.81 36.18 -1.53
N ALA A 192 7.74 35.37 -1.43
CA ALA A 192 6.49 35.80 -0.83
C ALA A 192 6.55 35.88 0.70
N PHE A 193 7.36 35.03 1.35
CA PHE A 193 7.30 34.83 2.80
C PHE A 193 8.55 35.29 3.56
N THR A 194 8.31 35.75 4.79
CA THR A 194 9.36 36.01 5.78
C THR A 194 9.97 34.72 6.30
N ASP A 195 11.11 34.81 7.01
CA ASP A 195 11.78 33.63 7.56
C ASP A 195 10.90 32.82 8.51
N GLY A 196 10.06 33.50 9.31
CA GLY A 196 9.16 32.84 10.26
C GLY A 196 8.03 32.08 9.57
N GLU A 197 7.41 32.68 8.56
CA GLU A 197 6.36 32.03 7.76
C GLU A 197 6.92 30.88 6.93
N LEU A 198 8.12 31.08 6.37
CA LEU A 198 8.84 30.04 5.64
C LEU A 198 9.23 28.87 6.55
N ALA A 199 9.63 29.15 7.80
CA ALA A 199 9.89 28.11 8.78
C ALA A 199 8.63 27.31 9.13
N MET A 200 7.45 27.94 9.17
CA MET A 200 6.19 27.23 9.36
C MET A 200 5.89 26.30 8.18
N PHE A 201 6.08 26.77 6.94
CA PHE A 201 5.91 25.96 5.73
C PHE A 201 6.86 24.76 5.70
N ILE A 202 8.17 25.00 5.89
CA ILE A 202 9.17 23.92 5.92
C ILE A 202 8.90 22.97 7.09
N GLY A 203 8.53 23.50 8.26
CA GLY A 203 8.16 22.69 9.43
C GLY A 203 6.95 21.79 9.19
N HIS A 204 5.96 22.25 8.42
CA HIS A 204 4.82 21.44 8.01
C HIS A 204 5.25 20.23 7.17
N GLU A 205 6.10 20.45 6.16
CA GLU A 205 6.62 19.37 5.30
C GLU A 205 7.53 18.42 6.08
N VAL A 206 8.40 18.94 6.97
CA VAL A 206 9.21 18.11 7.88
C VAL A 206 8.31 17.25 8.77
N GLY A 207 7.21 17.81 9.28
CA GLY A 207 6.22 17.06 10.06
C GLY A 207 5.59 15.92 9.28
N HIS A 208 5.34 16.11 7.97
CA HIS A 208 4.87 15.04 7.11
C HIS A 208 5.89 13.92 6.90
N VAL A 209 7.16 14.26 6.71
CA VAL A 209 8.26 13.28 6.62
C VAL A 209 8.40 12.51 7.94
N VAL A 210 8.46 13.21 9.07
CA VAL A 210 8.58 12.61 10.41
C VAL A 210 7.40 11.69 10.71
N ALA A 211 6.19 12.04 10.25
CA ALA A 211 5.00 11.23 10.40
C ALA A 211 4.86 10.10 9.36
N ARG A 212 5.84 9.92 8.46
CA ARG A 212 5.83 8.93 7.35
C ARG A 212 4.52 8.97 6.55
N HIS A 213 3.94 10.15 6.34
CA HIS A 213 2.63 10.27 5.68
C HIS A 213 2.62 9.77 4.23
N LEU A 214 3.75 9.80 3.50
CA LEU A 214 3.86 9.21 2.17
C LEU A 214 3.83 7.68 2.19
N ALA A 215 4.38 7.06 3.24
CA ALA A 215 4.39 5.61 3.42
C ALA A 215 3.11 5.08 4.08
N GLU A 216 2.25 5.98 4.58
CA GLU A 216 0.94 5.64 5.10
C GLU A 216 0.00 5.27 3.94
N PHE A 217 -0.67 4.14 4.05
CA PHE A 217 -1.73 3.76 3.11
C PHE A 217 -2.83 4.84 3.09
N PRO A 218 -3.49 5.14 1.94
CA PRO A 218 -4.42 6.26 1.83
C PRO A 218 -5.43 6.24 2.97
N LYS A 219 -5.62 7.42 3.60
CA LYS A 219 -6.71 7.66 4.55
C LYS A 219 -8.03 7.27 3.90
N ILE A 220 -8.52 6.06 4.18
CA ILE A 220 -9.90 5.67 3.90
C ILE A 220 -10.78 6.33 4.96
N VAL A 221 -10.84 7.67 4.96
CA VAL A 221 -11.93 8.42 5.58
C VAL A 221 -12.18 9.62 4.68
N SER A 222 -13.03 9.42 3.68
CA SER A 222 -13.77 10.52 3.07
C SER A 222 -14.59 11.17 4.17
N ARG A 223 -14.15 12.34 4.64
CA ARG A 223 -15.01 13.21 5.44
C ARG A 223 -15.93 13.90 4.43
N SER A 224 -17.07 13.28 4.13
CA SER A 224 -18.17 13.97 3.47
C SER A 224 -18.62 15.10 4.39
N SER A 225 -18.35 16.33 3.95
CA SER A 225 -18.93 17.57 4.44
C SER A 225 -20.45 17.51 4.45
#